data_AF-A0A1Y3UJR7-F1
#
_entry.id   AF-A0A1Y3UJR7-F1
#
_cell.length_a   1.000
_cell.length_b   1.000
_cell.length_c   1.000
_cell.angle_alpha   90.00
_cell.angle_beta   90.00
_cell.angle_gamma   90.00
#
_symmetry.space_group_name_H-M   'P 1'
#
loop_
_entity.id
_entity.type
_entity.pdbx_description
1 polymer ?
#
loop_
_entity_poly.entity_id
_entity_poly.type
_entity_poly.pdbx_seq_one_letter_code
_entity_poly.pdbx_strand_id
1 'polypeptide(L)'
;MKKFCPKCGTENENKAKFCKKCGYNFTERTTTEIYNLEDTNKKREDLKQNTNNKNKLLIVIIIVLVCVIAIFILREINSNNKSKLTSSTNTVSSSSLNESSVSSDEDDKLTIENNPKLDAAALIYYVSENNISDSSIDSQGYIVRLPSNSELINSLSKKGQNQVYEVYREENRNDGGPVFVYTINSDDTINIYRESEDAGFNPDETYDPVKSISKSKVIEYLNDHNMASEVRNLSNQVEIQQTDKD
;
A
#
# COMPACT_ATOMS: atom_id res chain seq x y z
N MET A 1 13.85 -13.41 21.53
CA MET A 1 13.49 -13.05 20.14
C MET A 1 13.68 -11.56 19.94
N LYS A 2 13.94 -11.12 18.70
CA LYS A 2 14.17 -9.72 18.31
C LYS A 2 13.21 -9.36 17.18
N LYS A 3 12.97 -8.07 16.96
CA LYS A 3 12.15 -7.56 15.84
C LYS A 3 12.80 -6.35 15.20
N PHE A 4 12.61 -6.16 13.89
CA PHE A 4 13.11 -4.99 13.18
C PHE A 4 12.04 -3.91 13.07
N CYS A 5 12.45 -2.65 13.21
CA CYS A 5 11.54 -1.52 13.08
C CYS A 5 11.15 -1.35 11.61
N PRO A 6 9.85 -1.38 11.26
CA PRO A 6 9.39 -1.23 9.89
C PRO A 6 9.49 0.21 9.37
N LYS A 7 9.70 1.19 10.26
CA LYS A 7 9.97 2.59 9.89
C LYS A 7 11.44 2.85 9.57
N CYS A 8 12.37 2.16 10.22
CA CYS A 8 13.80 2.53 10.14
C CYS A 8 14.81 1.37 10.14
N GLY A 9 14.36 0.13 10.14
CA GLY A 9 15.20 -1.07 10.09
C GLY A 9 15.92 -1.43 11.39
N THR A 10 15.77 -0.64 12.45
CA THR A 10 16.51 -0.89 13.70
C THR A 10 16.04 -2.15 14.42
N GLU A 11 16.98 -3.00 14.83
CA GLU A 11 16.70 -4.14 15.69
C GLU A 11 16.29 -3.70 17.11
N ASN A 12 15.16 -4.21 17.56
CA ASN A 12 14.57 -3.96 18.87
C ASN A 12 14.28 -5.29 19.59
N GLU A 13 14.11 -5.21 20.91
CA GLU A 13 13.62 -6.35 21.69
C GLU A 13 12.20 -6.70 21.27
N ASN A 14 11.84 -7.99 21.34
CA ASN A 14 10.50 -8.45 20.94
C ASN A 14 9.38 -7.69 21.67
N LYS A 15 9.57 -7.47 22.98
CA LYS A 15 8.62 -6.79 23.88
C LYS A 15 8.73 -5.26 23.86
N ALA A 16 9.61 -4.67 23.04
CA ALA A 16 9.75 -3.22 22.96
C ALA A 16 8.44 -2.58 22.48
N LYS A 17 7.95 -1.59 23.23
CA LYS A 17 6.76 -0.82 22.86
C LYS A 17 7.06 0.25 21.80
N PHE A 18 8.26 0.82 21.87
CA PHE A 18 8.74 1.84 20.93
C PHE A 18 10.07 1.43 20.31
N CYS A 19 10.34 1.89 19.09
CA CYS A 19 11.65 1.73 18.48
C CYS A 19 12.68 2.62 19.18
N LYS A 20 13.78 2.01 19.64
CA LYS A 20 14.87 2.69 20.34
C LYS A 20 15.59 3.78 19.52
N LYS A 21 15.43 3.79 18.18
CA LYS A 21 16.08 4.77 17.28
C LYS A 21 15.12 5.85 16.79
N CYS A 22 13.92 5.48 16.35
CA CYS A 22 13.03 6.41 15.62
C CYS A 22 11.67 6.63 16.28
N GLY A 23 11.44 6.09 17.48
CA GLY A 23 10.20 6.29 18.24
C GLY A 23 8.96 5.56 17.72
N TYR A 24 9.08 4.74 16.67
CA TYR A 24 7.96 3.97 16.11
C TYR A 24 7.22 3.18 17.19
N ASN A 25 5.91 3.38 17.33
CA ASN A 25 5.07 2.70 18.33
C ASN A 25 4.59 1.35 17.80
N PHE A 26 5.11 0.26 18.38
CA PHE A 26 4.72 -1.10 18.01
C PHE A 26 3.35 -1.51 18.57
N THR A 27 2.86 -0.83 19.61
CA THR A 27 1.64 -1.24 20.32
C THR A 27 0.37 -0.83 19.60
N GLU A 28 0.43 0.23 18.79
CA GLU A 28 -0.73 0.72 18.05
C GLU A 28 -1.23 -0.25 16.97
N ARG A 29 -0.38 -1.17 16.51
CA ARG A 29 -0.77 -2.30 15.63
C ARG A 29 -1.68 -3.32 16.31
N THR A 30 -1.85 -3.23 17.62
CA THR A 30 -2.38 -4.31 18.46
C THR A 30 -3.83 -4.05 18.85
N THR A 31 -4.71 -4.22 17.89
CA THR A 31 -6.11 -4.57 18.16
C THR A 31 -6.48 -5.51 17.03
N THR A 32 -6.26 -6.82 17.14
CA THR A 32 -7.28 -7.71 17.72
C THR A 32 -6.75 -9.09 18.17
N GLU A 33 -5.47 -9.46 17.99
CA GLU A 33 -5.09 -10.89 18.15
C GLU A 33 -3.99 -11.24 19.19
N ILE A 34 -3.43 -10.28 19.95
CA ILE A 34 -2.40 -10.60 20.97
C ILE A 34 -2.97 -10.85 22.38
N TYR A 35 -4.27 -10.66 22.62
CA TYR A 35 -4.88 -10.93 23.94
C TYR A 35 -5.34 -12.37 24.20
N ASN A 36 -5.06 -13.34 23.31
CA ASN A 36 -5.52 -14.72 23.50
C ASN A 36 -4.41 -15.78 23.65
N LEU A 37 -3.16 -15.39 23.85
CA LEU A 37 -2.09 -16.32 24.21
C LEU A 37 -1.38 -15.85 25.48
N GLU A 38 -2.10 -15.87 26.59
CA GLU A 38 -1.62 -16.03 27.98
C GLU A 38 -2.69 -15.49 28.95
N ASP A 39 -3.78 -16.25 29.15
CA ASP A 39 -4.27 -16.55 30.51
C ASP A 39 -5.54 -17.45 30.52
N THR A 40 -5.29 -18.71 30.87
CA THR A 40 -5.97 -19.44 31.95
C THR A 40 -7.51 -19.53 31.98
N ASN A 41 -8.00 -20.71 31.57
CA ASN A 41 -9.08 -21.47 32.19
C ASN A 41 -10.00 -20.71 33.19
N LYS A 42 -11.13 -20.15 32.72
CA LYS A 42 -12.34 -20.08 33.56
C LYS A 42 -13.63 -19.94 32.75
N LYS A 43 -14.44 -21.01 32.86
CA LYS A 43 -15.91 -21.05 32.83
C LYS A 43 -16.61 -20.62 31.53
N ARG A 44 -17.05 -21.65 30.79
CA ARG A 44 -18.23 -21.62 29.92
C ARG A 44 -19.42 -21.04 30.69
N GLU A 45 -20.16 -20.11 30.10
CA GLU A 45 -21.63 -20.13 30.16
C GLU A 45 -22.22 -19.67 28.82
N ASP A 46 -23.22 -20.42 28.42
CA ASP A 46 -23.98 -20.35 27.20
C ASP A 46 -24.75 -19.03 27.06
N LEU A 47 -24.73 -18.41 25.87
CA LEU A 47 -25.92 -17.77 25.33
C LEU A 47 -26.09 -18.13 23.86
N LYS A 48 -27.09 -18.97 23.67
CA LYS A 48 -27.61 -19.54 22.44
C LYS A 48 -28.57 -18.53 21.79
N GLN A 49 -28.38 -18.31 20.48
CA GLN A 49 -29.37 -17.96 19.44
C GLN A 49 -30.29 -16.75 19.64
N ASN A 50 -30.29 -15.84 18.65
CA ASN A 50 -31.54 -15.48 17.95
C ASN A 50 -31.26 -14.78 16.60
N THR A 51 -31.34 -15.51 15.49
CA THR A 51 -31.39 -14.94 14.13
C THR A 51 -32.84 -14.95 13.66
N ASN A 52 -33.48 -13.79 13.57
CA ASN A 52 -34.81 -13.62 13.00
C ASN A 52 -34.75 -12.73 11.75
N ASN A 53 -34.85 -13.39 10.60
CA ASN A 53 -34.75 -12.83 9.27
C ASN A 53 -36.18 -12.76 8.71
N LYS A 54 -36.81 -11.58 8.74
CA LYS A 54 -38.19 -11.40 8.21
C LYS A 54 -38.45 -10.05 7.53
N ASN A 55 -37.52 -9.52 6.73
CA ASN A 55 -37.75 -8.24 6.04
C ASN A 55 -37.34 -8.23 4.55
N LYS A 56 -37.30 -9.38 3.87
CA LYS A 56 -36.94 -9.46 2.43
C LYS A 56 -38.06 -9.17 1.42
N LEU A 57 -39.24 -8.71 1.83
CA LEU A 57 -40.35 -8.38 0.90
C LEU A 57 -40.50 -6.87 0.61
N LEU A 58 -39.88 -5.97 1.40
CA LEU A 58 -40.02 -4.52 1.23
C LEU A 58 -38.97 -3.89 0.29
N ILE A 59 -37.83 -4.57 0.05
CA ILE A 59 -36.72 -4.05 -0.78
C ILE A 59 -37.03 -4.16 -2.28
N VAL A 60 -37.81 -5.15 -2.71
CA VAL A 60 -38.14 -5.38 -4.14
C VAL A 60 -39.05 -4.27 -4.70
N ILE A 61 -39.96 -3.73 -3.89
CA ILE A 61 -40.90 -2.67 -4.32
C ILE A 61 -40.19 -1.32 -4.49
N ILE A 62 -39.18 -1.04 -3.66
CA ILE A 62 -38.37 0.18 -3.76
C ILE A 62 -37.46 0.14 -4.99
N ILE A 63 -36.86 -1.03 -5.30
CA ILE A 63 -36.02 -1.20 -6.49
C ILE A 63 -36.82 -0.95 -7.78
N VAL A 64 -38.06 -1.45 -7.87
CA VAL A 64 -38.91 -1.24 -9.06
C VAL A 64 -39.26 0.25 -9.25
N LEU A 65 -39.54 1.00 -8.19
CA LEU A 65 -39.81 2.44 -8.27
C LEU A 65 -38.59 3.26 -8.69
N VAL A 66 -37.40 2.91 -8.19
CA VAL A 66 -36.14 3.58 -8.57
C VAL A 66 -35.78 3.29 -10.03
N CYS A 67 -35.99 2.06 -10.52
CA CYS A 67 -35.76 1.72 -11.92
C CYS A 67 -36.66 2.53 -12.89
N VAL A 68 -37.91 2.79 -12.52
CA VAL A 68 -38.84 3.60 -13.35
C VAL A 68 -38.39 5.06 -13.44
N ILE A 69 -37.85 5.61 -12.35
CA ILE A 69 -37.33 6.99 -12.30
C ILE A 69 -36.01 7.11 -13.10
N ALA A 70 -35.12 6.11 -13.01
CA ALA A 70 -33.86 6.08 -13.76
C ALA A 70 -34.06 6.04 -15.28
N ILE A 71 -35.08 5.31 -15.76
CA ILE A 71 -35.43 5.26 -17.19
C ILE A 71 -35.90 6.64 -17.71
N PHE A 72 -36.49 7.47 -16.85
CA PHE A 72 -36.92 8.83 -17.21
C PHE A 72 -35.75 9.80 -17.35
N ILE A 73 -34.74 9.74 -16.46
CA ILE A 73 -33.56 10.62 -16.50
C ILE A 73 -32.63 10.28 -17.67
N LEU A 74 -32.52 9.00 -18.05
CA LEU A 74 -31.69 8.57 -19.18
C LEU A 74 -32.21 9.02 -20.56
N ARG A 75 -33.42 9.58 -20.63
CA ARG A 75 -33.99 10.12 -21.88
C ARG A 75 -33.59 11.56 -22.17
N GLU A 76 -32.92 12.24 -21.25
CA GLU A 76 -32.66 13.69 -21.36
C GLU A 76 -31.17 14.07 -21.22
N ILE A 77 -30.26 13.15 -21.58
CA ILE A 77 -28.83 13.49 -21.76
C ILE A 77 -28.34 12.89 -23.07
N ASN A 78 -28.83 13.43 -24.18
CA ASN A 78 -28.17 13.28 -25.47
C ASN A 78 -28.33 14.54 -26.33
N SER A 79 -27.43 15.50 -26.15
CA SER A 79 -27.15 16.52 -27.18
C SER A 79 -25.74 17.11 -27.01
N ASN A 80 -24.84 16.61 -27.86
CA ASN A 80 -23.93 17.37 -28.73
C ASN A 80 -22.88 18.36 -28.15
N ASN A 81 -21.63 17.89 -28.30
CA ASN A 81 -20.57 18.43 -29.17
C ASN A 81 -19.54 19.46 -28.67
N LYS A 82 -18.29 19.08 -29.02
CA LYS A 82 -17.17 19.86 -29.58
C LYS A 82 -16.16 20.52 -28.64
N SER A 83 -15.02 19.82 -28.55
CA SER A 83 -13.68 20.23 -29.00
C SER A 83 -13.16 21.62 -28.66
N LYS A 84 -11.94 21.69 -28.09
CA LYS A 84 -10.82 22.41 -28.75
C LYS A 84 -9.45 22.01 -28.19
N LEU A 85 -8.66 21.41 -29.08
CA LEU A 85 -7.21 21.29 -29.09
C LEU A 85 -6.53 22.67 -29.20
N THR A 86 -5.47 22.98 -28.45
CA THR A 86 -4.37 23.87 -28.89
C THR A 86 -3.12 23.64 -28.03
N SER A 87 -2.06 23.15 -28.67
CA SER A 87 -0.69 23.00 -28.19
C SER A 87 0.00 24.35 -27.91
N SER A 88 1.01 24.36 -27.05
CA SER A 88 2.23 25.18 -27.23
C SER A 88 3.37 24.67 -26.34
N THR A 89 4.33 24.04 -27.03
CA THR A 89 5.69 23.75 -26.62
C THR A 89 6.43 25.03 -26.24
N ASN A 90 7.25 24.99 -25.18
CA ASN A 90 8.43 25.84 -25.07
C ASN A 90 9.57 25.04 -24.43
N THR A 91 10.55 24.71 -25.27
CA THR A 91 11.88 24.22 -24.94
C THR A 91 12.79 25.38 -24.55
N VAL A 92 13.51 25.29 -23.42
CA VAL A 92 14.81 25.93 -23.27
C VAL A 92 15.72 25.09 -22.37
N SER A 93 16.88 24.72 -22.92
CA SER A 93 17.96 23.97 -22.29
C SER A 93 18.97 24.88 -21.60
N SER A 94 19.65 24.38 -20.57
CA SER A 94 21.04 24.67 -20.17
C SER A 94 21.43 23.68 -19.04
N SER A 95 22.18 22.61 -19.31
CA SER A 95 23.65 22.45 -19.10
C SER A 95 24.11 22.87 -17.68
N SER A 96 24.88 22.10 -16.89
CA SER A 96 26.00 21.23 -17.27
C SER A 96 26.61 20.51 -16.05
N LEU A 97 27.13 19.29 -16.29
CA LEU A 97 28.37 18.69 -15.72
C LEU A 97 28.37 18.23 -14.25
N ASN A 98 29.02 17.14 -13.81
CA ASN A 98 29.73 16.02 -14.42
C ASN A 98 30.26 15.20 -13.22
N GLU A 99 30.06 13.88 -13.15
CA GLU A 99 31.01 13.03 -12.42
C GLU A 99 31.03 11.64 -13.05
N SER A 100 32.23 11.20 -13.43
CA SER A 100 32.49 9.93 -14.09
C SER A 100 33.07 8.92 -13.10
N SER A 101 32.49 7.73 -13.12
CA SER A 101 33.15 6.40 -13.16
C SER A 101 34.18 6.04 -12.09
N VAL A 102 33.87 4.99 -11.32
CA VAL A 102 34.70 3.77 -11.25
C VAL A 102 33.77 2.55 -11.11
N SER A 103 33.95 1.59 -12.00
CA SER A 103 33.28 0.29 -12.06
C SER A 103 33.93 -0.74 -11.13
N SER A 104 33.10 -1.45 -10.39
CA SER A 104 33.28 -2.86 -10.05
C SER A 104 31.90 -3.54 -10.11
N ASP A 105 31.63 -4.22 -11.23
CA ASP A 105 30.32 -4.78 -11.61
C ASP A 105 29.78 -5.90 -10.68
N GLU A 106 30.47 -6.24 -9.60
CA GLU A 106 29.96 -7.16 -8.56
C GLU A 106 29.54 -6.46 -7.27
N ASP A 107 30.02 -5.24 -6.99
CA ASP A 107 29.68 -4.51 -5.75
C ASP A 107 28.37 -3.71 -5.86
N ASP A 108 27.83 -3.57 -7.07
CA ASP A 108 26.64 -2.75 -7.28
C ASP A 108 25.31 -3.51 -7.09
N LYS A 109 25.32 -4.83 -6.84
CA LYS A 109 24.07 -5.58 -6.64
C LYS A 109 23.36 -5.22 -5.35
N LEU A 110 22.03 -5.12 -5.40
CA LEU A 110 21.17 -5.06 -4.22
C LEU A 110 21.24 -6.38 -3.44
N THR A 111 21.23 -6.28 -2.11
CA THR A 111 21.15 -7.44 -1.22
C THR A 111 19.96 -7.31 -0.28
N ILE A 112 19.54 -8.43 0.33
CA ILE A 112 18.46 -8.41 1.32
C ILE A 112 18.99 -7.83 2.62
N GLU A 113 18.53 -6.63 2.96
CA GLU A 113 18.89 -5.94 4.19
C GLU A 113 17.66 -5.51 4.99
N ASN A 114 17.85 -5.17 6.27
CA ASN A 114 16.83 -4.54 7.10
C ASN A 114 16.83 -3.02 6.87
N ASN A 115 16.51 -2.60 5.65
CA ASN A 115 16.44 -1.19 5.25
C ASN A 115 15.07 -0.90 4.62
N PRO A 116 14.06 -0.49 5.42
CA PRO A 116 12.71 -0.30 4.93
C PRO A 116 12.57 0.74 3.80
N LYS A 117 13.46 1.73 3.74
CA LYS A 117 13.46 2.72 2.64
C LYS A 117 13.92 2.09 1.33
N LEU A 118 14.98 1.28 1.40
CA LEU A 118 15.47 0.52 0.24
C LEU A 118 14.44 -0.51 -0.21
N ASP A 119 13.79 -1.20 0.73
CA ASP A 119 12.74 -2.17 0.46
C ASP A 119 11.54 -1.52 -0.26
N ALA A 120 11.12 -0.35 0.22
CA ALA A 120 10.05 0.42 -0.42
C ALA A 120 10.45 0.88 -1.82
N ALA A 121 11.65 1.44 -2.00
CA ALA A 121 12.16 1.87 -3.30
C ALA A 121 12.24 0.70 -4.29
N ALA A 122 12.75 -0.45 -3.86
CA ALA A 122 12.80 -1.67 -4.65
C ALA A 122 11.39 -2.10 -5.12
N LEU A 123 10.41 -2.04 -4.21
CA LEU A 123 9.05 -2.41 -4.54
C LEU A 123 8.38 -1.40 -5.50
N ILE A 124 8.63 -0.11 -5.35
CA ILE A 124 8.15 0.93 -6.28
C ILE A 124 8.66 0.66 -7.69
N TYR A 125 9.96 0.39 -7.85
CA TYR A 125 10.53 0.01 -9.15
C TYR A 125 9.91 -1.27 -9.70
N TYR A 126 9.80 -2.31 -8.88
CA TYR A 126 9.20 -3.58 -9.30
C TYR A 126 7.76 -3.40 -9.79
N VAL A 127 6.94 -2.63 -9.06
CA VAL A 127 5.54 -2.35 -9.40
C VAL A 127 5.42 -1.60 -10.72
N SER A 128 6.26 -0.58 -10.94
CA SER A 128 6.30 0.19 -12.19
C SER A 128 6.69 -0.69 -13.38
N GLU A 129 7.83 -1.38 -13.29
CA GLU A 129 8.37 -2.15 -14.43
C GLU A 129 7.47 -3.34 -14.82
N ASN A 130 6.68 -3.86 -13.87
CA ASN A 130 5.73 -4.94 -14.12
C ASN A 130 4.32 -4.46 -14.45
N ASN A 131 4.12 -3.15 -14.68
CA ASN A 131 2.83 -2.52 -15.01
C ASN A 131 1.72 -2.88 -13.99
N ILE A 132 2.08 -3.00 -12.71
CA ILE A 132 1.13 -3.36 -11.65
C ILE A 132 0.28 -2.14 -11.26
N SER A 133 0.89 -0.96 -11.17
CA SER A 133 0.22 0.33 -10.99
C SER A 133 0.62 1.27 -12.13
N ASP A 134 -0.25 2.21 -12.50
CA ASP A 134 -0.02 3.19 -13.59
C ASP A 134 0.94 4.30 -13.15
N SER A 135 2.07 3.88 -12.59
CA SER A 135 2.98 4.75 -11.89
C SER A 135 4.25 4.93 -12.66
N SER A 136 4.23 5.88 -13.60
CA SER A 136 5.47 6.46 -14.09
C SER A 136 6.29 6.94 -12.90
N ILE A 137 7.49 6.38 -12.71
CA ILE A 137 8.38 6.80 -11.63
C ILE A 137 8.88 8.20 -11.97
N ASP A 138 8.45 9.19 -11.20
CA ASP A 138 9.01 10.54 -11.26
C ASP A 138 10.08 10.71 -10.16
N SER A 139 10.90 11.73 -10.33
CA SER A 139 12.03 12.03 -9.44
C SER A 139 11.63 12.74 -8.14
N GLN A 140 10.33 12.87 -7.84
CA GLN A 140 9.82 13.71 -6.74
C GLN A 140 9.69 12.97 -5.40
N GLY A 141 10.01 11.68 -5.33
CA GLY A 141 10.05 10.92 -4.08
C GLY A 141 8.69 10.35 -3.65
N TYR A 142 8.72 9.53 -2.60
CA TYR A 142 7.56 8.75 -2.15
C TYR A 142 7.42 8.77 -0.63
N ILE A 143 6.18 8.69 -0.17
CA ILE A 143 5.84 8.54 1.24
C ILE A 143 5.22 7.15 1.43
N VAL A 144 5.80 6.37 2.32
CA VAL A 144 5.20 5.12 2.80
C VAL A 144 4.56 5.38 4.16
N ARG A 145 3.23 5.34 4.21
CA ARG A 145 2.47 5.44 5.46
C ARG A 145 2.31 4.05 6.07
N LEU A 146 2.58 3.99 7.37
CA LEU A 146 2.37 2.84 8.25
C LEU A 146 1.20 3.19 9.16
N PRO A 147 -0.06 3.04 8.71
CA PRO A 147 -1.19 3.35 9.54
C PRO A 147 -1.21 2.42 10.73
N SER A 148 -1.39 3.03 11.90
CA SER A 148 -1.42 2.34 13.18
C SER A 148 -2.69 1.50 13.35
N ASN A 149 -3.82 1.95 12.79
CA ASN A 149 -5.09 1.24 12.78
C ASN A 149 -5.83 1.59 11.49
N SER A 150 -5.87 0.67 10.54
CA SER A 150 -6.49 0.90 9.23
C SER A 150 -7.60 -0.10 9.01
N GLU A 151 -8.83 0.36 8.73
CA GLU A 151 -9.93 -0.51 8.29
C GLU A 151 -9.52 -1.32 7.05
N LEU A 152 -8.61 -0.77 6.23
CA LEU A 152 -7.99 -1.43 5.10
C LEU A 152 -7.40 -2.80 5.47
N ILE A 153 -6.72 -2.95 6.61
CA ILE A 153 -6.12 -4.25 6.98
C ILE A 153 -7.18 -5.36 7.09
N ASN A 154 -8.42 -5.00 7.45
CA ASN A 154 -9.49 -5.97 7.64
C ASN A 154 -10.11 -6.42 6.32
N SER A 155 -10.06 -5.57 5.29
CA SER A 155 -10.51 -5.90 3.94
C SER A 155 -9.43 -6.55 3.08
N LEU A 156 -8.17 -6.68 3.53
CA LEU A 156 -7.15 -7.43 2.78
C LEU A 156 -7.23 -8.94 3.04
N SER A 157 -7.26 -9.76 1.98
CA SER A 157 -7.29 -11.22 2.10
C SER A 157 -5.97 -11.81 2.65
N LYS A 158 -4.83 -11.12 2.44
CA LYS A 158 -3.53 -11.47 3.05
C LYS A 158 -2.98 -10.29 3.86
N LYS A 159 -3.21 -10.34 5.17
CA LYS A 159 -2.89 -9.25 6.13
C LYS A 159 -1.41 -9.12 6.48
N GLY A 160 -0.56 -10.03 6.00
CA GLY A 160 0.86 -10.07 6.37
C GLY A 160 1.03 -10.24 7.88
N GLN A 161 1.95 -9.48 8.45
CA GLN A 161 2.16 -9.39 9.90
C GLN A 161 1.21 -8.38 10.57
N ASN A 162 -0.04 -8.32 10.12
CA ASN A 162 -1.05 -7.33 10.53
C ASN A 162 -0.54 -5.88 10.39
N GLN A 163 0.20 -5.61 9.31
CA GLN A 163 0.69 -4.29 8.95
C GLN A 163 0.51 -4.07 7.46
N VAL A 164 -0.05 -2.92 7.13
CA VAL A 164 -0.20 -2.42 5.76
C VAL A 164 0.78 -1.27 5.52
N TYR A 165 1.24 -1.16 4.29
CA TYR A 165 2.14 -0.12 3.81
C TYR A 165 1.45 0.56 2.64
N GLU A 166 1.11 1.83 2.79
CA GLU A 166 0.42 2.63 1.78
C GLU A 166 1.45 3.54 1.11
N VAL A 167 1.60 3.43 -0.21
CA VAL A 167 2.62 4.17 -0.96
C VAL A 167 1.99 5.34 -1.68
N TYR A 168 2.46 6.55 -1.40
CA TYR A 168 1.99 7.80 -2.01
C TYR A 168 3.13 8.50 -2.75
N ARG A 169 2.80 9.24 -3.81
CA ARG A 169 3.70 10.26 -4.38
C ARG A 169 3.78 11.45 -3.45
N GLU A 170 4.94 12.09 -3.37
CA GLU A 170 5.11 13.27 -2.50
C GLU A 170 4.23 14.48 -2.92
N GLU A 171 3.93 14.63 -4.20
CA GLU A 171 3.11 15.73 -4.72
C GLU A 171 1.60 15.58 -4.48
N ASN A 172 1.09 14.36 -4.36
CA ASN A 172 -0.34 14.06 -4.26
C ASN A 172 -0.82 13.85 -2.82
N ARG A 173 -0.31 14.65 -1.86
CA ARG A 173 -0.64 14.48 -0.43
C ARG A 173 -2.13 14.63 -0.10
N ASN A 174 -2.97 15.15 -1.01
CA ASN A 174 -4.28 15.71 -0.66
C ASN A 174 -5.50 15.25 -1.50
N ASP A 175 -5.38 14.45 -2.57
CA ASP A 175 -6.55 14.15 -3.44
C ASP A 175 -6.59 12.76 -4.11
N GLY A 176 -5.47 12.04 -4.23
CA GLY A 176 -5.42 10.67 -4.75
C GLY A 176 -5.11 9.65 -3.66
N GLY A 177 -5.79 8.51 -3.66
CA GLY A 177 -5.47 7.36 -2.79
C GLY A 177 -4.02 6.86 -2.96
N PRO A 178 -3.60 5.84 -2.20
CA PRO A 178 -2.28 5.27 -2.37
C PRO A 178 -2.09 4.74 -3.80
N VAL A 179 -0.90 5.01 -4.35
CA VAL A 179 -0.42 4.50 -5.63
C VAL A 179 -0.54 2.98 -5.70
N PHE A 180 -0.17 2.34 -4.60
CA PHE A 180 -0.44 0.94 -4.32
C PHE A 180 -0.32 0.70 -2.82
N VAL A 181 -0.80 -0.46 -2.40
CA VAL A 181 -0.77 -0.92 -1.02
C VAL A 181 -0.05 -2.24 -0.98
N TYR A 182 0.70 -2.52 0.08
CA TYR A 182 1.27 -3.85 0.27
C TYR A 182 1.31 -4.32 1.72
N THR A 183 1.40 -5.63 1.90
CA THR A 183 1.66 -6.29 3.20
C THR A 183 2.88 -7.21 3.07
N ILE A 184 3.53 -7.49 4.20
CA ILE A 184 4.69 -8.40 4.26
C ILE A 184 4.36 -9.52 5.25
N ASN A 185 4.45 -10.77 4.80
CA ASN A 185 4.35 -11.97 5.64
C ASN A 185 5.60 -12.17 6.50
N SER A 186 5.59 -13.13 7.42
CA SER A 186 6.77 -13.49 8.23
C SER A 186 7.89 -14.19 7.44
N ASP A 187 7.59 -14.69 6.24
CA ASP A 187 8.52 -15.37 5.33
C ASP A 187 9.05 -14.44 4.23
N ASP A 188 8.91 -13.13 4.42
CA ASP A 188 9.27 -12.08 3.45
C ASP A 188 8.50 -12.14 2.12
N THR A 189 7.36 -12.84 2.06
CA THR A 189 6.41 -12.70 0.94
C THR A 189 5.71 -11.36 1.01
N ILE A 190 5.80 -10.59 -0.06
CA ILE A 190 5.13 -9.31 -0.28
C ILE A 190 3.84 -9.57 -1.04
N ASN A 191 2.72 -9.05 -0.53
CA ASN A 191 1.43 -9.06 -1.21
C ASN A 191 1.12 -7.62 -1.64
N ILE A 192 1.02 -7.40 -2.95
CA ILE A 192 0.77 -6.10 -3.56
C ILE A 192 -0.70 -6.02 -3.94
N TYR A 193 -1.34 -4.92 -3.55
CA TYR A 193 -2.74 -4.58 -3.81
C TYR A 193 -2.79 -3.27 -4.59
N ARG A 194 -3.78 -3.13 -5.46
CA ARG A 194 -4.08 -1.90 -6.17
C ARG A 194 -5.52 -1.51 -5.88
N GLU A 195 -5.74 -0.25 -5.51
CA GLU A 195 -7.07 0.32 -5.42
C GLU A 195 -7.58 0.59 -6.85
N SER A 196 -8.83 0.20 -7.14
CA SER A 196 -9.45 0.55 -8.41
C SER A 196 -9.70 2.06 -8.43
N GLU A 197 -9.13 2.75 -9.41
CA GLU A 197 -9.23 4.21 -9.59
C GLU A 197 -10.68 4.72 -9.62
N ASP A 198 -11.62 3.86 -10.03
CA ASP A 198 -13.02 4.22 -10.23
C ASP A 198 -13.93 3.90 -9.03
N ALA A 199 -13.51 3.00 -8.13
CA ALA A 199 -14.40 2.43 -7.10
C ALA A 199 -14.13 2.96 -5.69
N GLY A 200 -12.95 3.52 -5.44
CA GLY A 200 -12.51 3.89 -4.10
C GLY A 200 -12.47 2.69 -3.13
N PHE A 201 -12.07 2.96 -1.89
CA PHE A 201 -12.00 1.97 -0.84
C PHE A 201 -13.39 1.61 -0.30
N ASN A 202 -13.73 0.32 -0.32
CA ASN A 202 -14.93 -0.24 0.29
C ASN A 202 -14.55 -1.17 1.46
N PRO A 203 -14.82 -0.79 2.73
CA PRO A 203 -14.46 -1.60 3.89
C PRO A 203 -15.22 -2.93 4.00
N ASP A 204 -16.35 -3.08 3.30
CA ASP A 204 -17.16 -4.30 3.30
C ASP A 204 -16.69 -5.34 2.26
N GLU A 205 -15.75 -4.97 1.39
CA GLU A 205 -15.17 -5.87 0.40
C GLU A 205 -13.93 -6.59 0.93
N THR A 206 -13.57 -7.67 0.25
CA THR A 206 -12.29 -8.35 0.47
C THR A 206 -11.44 -8.21 -0.78
N TYR A 207 -10.29 -7.56 -0.64
CA TYR A 207 -9.32 -7.33 -1.70
C TYR A 207 -8.28 -8.45 -1.71
N ASP A 208 -8.15 -9.10 -2.85
CA ASP A 208 -7.05 -10.03 -3.14
C ASP A 208 -5.84 -9.28 -3.70
N PRO A 209 -4.60 -9.75 -3.40
CA PRO A 209 -3.42 -9.12 -3.97
C PRO A 209 -3.36 -9.38 -5.47
N VAL A 210 -3.07 -8.33 -6.22
CA VAL A 210 -2.78 -8.42 -7.66
C VAL A 210 -1.46 -9.17 -7.91
N LYS A 211 -0.56 -9.20 -6.92
CA LYS A 211 0.69 -9.97 -6.97
C LYS A 211 1.13 -10.41 -5.58
N SER A 212 1.59 -11.65 -5.46
CA SER A 212 2.39 -12.12 -4.31
C SER A 212 3.78 -12.55 -4.79
N ILE A 213 4.84 -12.02 -4.18
CA ILE A 213 6.23 -12.28 -4.56
C ILE A 213 7.15 -12.21 -3.34
N SER A 214 8.18 -13.06 -3.25
CA SER A 214 9.16 -12.96 -2.16
C SER A 214 10.07 -11.75 -2.35
N LYS A 215 10.49 -11.12 -1.24
CA LYS A 215 11.48 -10.03 -1.25
C LYS A 215 12.74 -10.41 -2.03
N SER A 216 13.22 -11.64 -1.88
CA SER A 216 14.38 -12.15 -2.62
C SER A 216 14.20 -12.09 -4.14
N LYS A 217 13.02 -12.43 -4.66
CA LYS A 217 12.72 -12.40 -6.10
C LYS A 217 12.55 -10.99 -6.63
N VAL A 218 12.08 -10.05 -5.80
CA VAL A 218 12.07 -8.63 -6.16
C VAL A 218 13.51 -8.13 -6.34
N ILE A 219 14.40 -8.45 -5.40
CA ILE A 219 15.82 -8.06 -5.47
C ILE A 219 16.53 -8.71 -6.66
N GLU A 220 16.31 -10.01 -6.90
CA GLU A 220 16.83 -10.74 -8.07
C GLU A 220 16.39 -10.06 -9.38
N TYR A 221 15.09 -9.78 -9.53
CA TYR A 221 14.55 -9.07 -10.69
C TYR A 221 15.27 -7.74 -10.92
N LEU A 222 15.38 -6.89 -9.90
CA LEU A 222 15.97 -5.56 -10.04
C LEU A 222 17.46 -5.62 -10.40
N ASN A 223 18.19 -6.59 -9.82
CA ASN A 223 19.59 -6.82 -10.15
C ASN A 223 19.75 -7.31 -11.61
N ASP A 224 18.90 -8.22 -12.07
CA ASP A 224 18.92 -8.73 -13.45
C ASP A 224 18.61 -7.63 -14.49
N HIS A 225 17.91 -6.57 -14.06
CA HIS A 225 17.59 -5.39 -14.86
C HIS A 225 18.57 -4.22 -14.64
N ASN A 226 19.67 -4.42 -13.89
CA ASN A 226 20.69 -3.41 -13.59
C ASN A 226 20.15 -2.15 -12.90
N MET A 227 19.12 -2.28 -12.06
CA MET A 227 18.41 -1.15 -11.45
C MET A 227 18.91 -0.78 -10.04
N ALA A 228 20.05 -1.34 -9.62
CA ALA A 228 20.48 -1.27 -8.24
C ALA A 228 20.83 0.17 -7.81
N SER A 229 21.50 0.91 -8.69
CA SER A 229 21.86 2.31 -8.46
C SER A 229 20.62 3.21 -8.35
N GLU A 230 19.65 3.03 -9.25
CA GLU A 230 18.37 3.74 -9.27
C GLU A 230 17.56 3.48 -8.01
N VAL A 231 17.47 2.22 -7.57
CA VAL A 231 16.78 1.83 -6.34
C VAL A 231 17.42 2.46 -5.11
N ARG A 232 18.76 2.49 -5.03
CA ARG A 232 19.46 3.18 -3.94
C ARG A 232 19.21 4.67 -3.95
N ASN A 233 19.23 5.31 -5.12
CA ASN A 233 18.94 6.73 -5.26
C ASN A 233 17.52 7.07 -4.80
N LEU A 234 16.52 6.32 -5.27
CA LEU A 234 15.13 6.51 -4.86
C LEU A 234 14.96 6.28 -3.35
N SER A 235 15.66 5.32 -2.76
CA SER A 235 15.57 5.06 -1.31
C SER A 235 15.92 6.28 -0.44
N ASN A 236 16.79 7.17 -0.92
CA ASN A 236 17.11 8.42 -0.23
C ASN A 236 15.97 9.44 -0.27
N GLN A 237 15.06 9.29 -1.25
CA GLN A 237 13.86 10.11 -1.45
C GLN A 237 12.59 9.44 -0.89
N VAL A 238 12.70 8.24 -0.32
CA VAL A 238 11.59 7.61 0.40
C VAL A 238 11.51 8.13 1.83
N GLU A 239 10.33 8.63 2.22
CA GLU A 239 9.98 8.90 3.60
C GLU A 239 9.06 7.80 4.14
N ILE A 240 9.26 7.38 5.39
CA ILE A 240 8.38 6.42 6.06
C ILE A 240 7.78 7.06 7.30
N GLN A 241 6.47 7.12 7.34
CA GLN A 241 5.70 7.79 8.39
C GLN A 241 4.82 6.77 9.12
N GLN A 242 4.73 6.91 10.44
CA GLN A 242 3.67 6.27 11.21
C GLN A 242 2.56 7.29 11.35
N THR A 243 1.34 6.91 11.00
CA THR A 243 0.17 7.77 11.13
C THR A 243 -0.73 7.21 12.23
N ASP A 244 -1.18 8.10 13.10
CA ASP A 244 -2.11 7.80 14.17
C ASP A 244 -3.51 7.56 13.61
N LYS A 245 -4.42 7.12 14.47
CA LYS A 245 -5.82 6.92 14.14
C LYS A 245 -6.48 8.29 13.95
N ASP A 246 -6.92 8.60 12.73
CA ASP A 246 -7.85 9.71 12.48
C ASP A 246 -9.21 9.44 13.14
#